data_AF-A0A519EKS7-F1
#
_entry.id   AF-A0A519EKS7-F1
#
_cell.length_a   1.000
_cell.length_b   1.000
_cell.length_c   1.000
_cell.angle_alpha   90.00
_cell.angle_beta   90.00
_cell.angle_gamma   90.00
#
_symmetry.space_group_name_H-M   'P 1'
#
loop_
_entity.id
_entity.type
_entity.pdbx_description
1 polymer ?
#
loop_
_entity_poly.entity_id
_entity_poly.type
_entity_poly.pdbx_seq_one_letter_code
_entity_poly.pdbx_strand_id
1 'polypeptide(L)'
;AKLGTRREIKNLNSFKFMQQAIDYEIRWQIEEIEDGRAIQQATVLFDPDTGETRAMRTKEDAADYRYFPDPDLPPLAIAQEWVERVRGEMPELPRAMAERYVTTHGLSAYDAAQLTQSVALAQYFDAAVAAGAAPKLASNWITGEIARRLNAQEIAIGEAPVDAAQLAKLVMRISDGTISNAAARQVFDALWTGEATDVDAVIEAKGLKQMSDSGALEAIIDGVLATNEKNIAEYRAGKDKAFNALVGQVMKASQGKANPAQVNALLKSKLG
;
A
#
# COMPACT_ATOMS: atom_id res chain seq x y z
N ALA A 1 -25.91 13.41 -32.60
CA ALA A 1 -26.68 14.47 -31.90
C ALA A 1 -25.78 15.69 -31.71
N LYS A 2 -26.33 16.91 -31.73
CA LYS A 2 -25.57 18.14 -31.43
C LYS A 2 -25.29 18.17 -29.92
N LEU A 3 -24.04 18.43 -29.51
CA LEU A 3 -23.68 18.58 -28.09
C LEU A 3 -24.19 19.92 -27.53
N GLY A 4 -24.34 20.00 -26.20
CA GLY A 4 -24.74 21.23 -25.48
C GLY A 4 -23.65 22.32 -25.45
N THR A 5 -23.97 23.48 -24.86
CA THR A 5 -23.02 24.60 -24.74
C THR A 5 -21.95 24.31 -23.68
N ARG A 6 -20.68 24.50 -24.04
CA ARG A 6 -19.54 24.27 -23.13
C ARG A 6 -19.38 25.39 -22.11
N ARG A 7 -19.15 25.04 -20.84
CA ARG A 7 -18.57 25.92 -19.81
C ARG A 7 -17.17 25.43 -19.43
N GLU A 8 -16.26 26.35 -19.14
CA GLU A 8 -14.84 26.06 -18.80
C GLU A 8 -14.58 26.37 -17.33
N ILE A 9 -14.24 25.36 -16.53
CA ILE A 9 -13.88 25.51 -15.12
C ILE A 9 -12.37 25.73 -15.01
N LYS A 10 -11.95 26.78 -14.29
CA LYS A 10 -10.55 27.08 -14.01
C LYS A 10 -10.24 27.02 -12.51
N ASN A 11 -8.94 26.98 -12.19
CA ASN A 11 -8.39 27.02 -10.83
C ASN A 11 -8.78 25.80 -9.96
N LEU A 12 -8.52 24.60 -10.46
CA LEU A 12 -8.77 23.34 -9.74
C LEU A 12 -7.44 22.74 -9.29
N ASN A 13 -7.15 22.85 -7.99
CA ASN A 13 -5.86 22.48 -7.41
C ASN A 13 -5.86 21.09 -6.74
N SER A 14 -6.95 20.33 -6.86
CA SER A 14 -7.11 19.01 -6.26
C SER A 14 -8.08 18.16 -7.06
N PHE A 15 -7.85 16.84 -7.11
CA PHE A 15 -8.80 15.89 -7.71
C PHE A 15 -10.17 15.94 -7.03
N LYS A 16 -10.22 16.17 -5.71
CA LYS A 16 -11.48 16.34 -4.96
C LYS A 16 -12.26 17.55 -5.46
N PHE A 17 -11.58 18.69 -5.60
CA PHE A 17 -12.20 19.93 -6.07
C PHE A 17 -12.61 19.82 -7.54
N MET A 18 -11.82 19.13 -8.36
CA MET A 18 -12.17 18.83 -9.74
C MET A 18 -13.47 18.03 -9.82
N GLN A 19 -13.61 16.96 -9.04
CA GLN A 19 -14.85 16.18 -8.99
C GLN A 19 -16.03 17.04 -8.54
N GLN A 20 -15.89 17.77 -7.42
CA GLN A 20 -16.97 18.61 -6.88
C GLN A 20 -17.42 19.69 -7.86
N ALA A 21 -16.48 20.35 -8.55
CA ALA A 21 -16.79 21.37 -9.53
C ALA A 21 -17.52 20.80 -10.76
N ILE A 22 -17.11 19.60 -11.21
CA ILE A 22 -17.78 18.89 -12.30
C ILE A 22 -19.21 18.51 -11.88
N ASP A 23 -19.38 17.94 -10.69
CA ASP A 23 -20.70 17.53 -10.17
C ASP A 23 -21.64 18.74 -10.02
N TYR A 24 -21.12 19.87 -9.55
CA TYR A 24 -21.88 21.12 -9.45
C TYR A 24 -22.32 21.62 -10.84
N GLU A 25 -21.40 21.73 -11.80
CA GLU A 25 -21.71 22.22 -13.15
C GLU A 25 -22.63 21.28 -13.93
N ILE A 26 -22.54 19.96 -13.71
CA ILE A 26 -23.50 19.01 -14.28
C ILE A 26 -24.90 19.32 -13.77
N ARG A 27 -25.09 19.44 -12.45
CA ARG A 27 -26.40 19.73 -11.84
C ARG A 27 -26.95 21.08 -12.31
N TRP A 28 -26.13 22.12 -12.25
CA TRP A 28 -26.52 23.47 -12.69
C TRP A 28 -26.95 23.48 -14.16
N GLN A 29 -26.21 22.81 -15.06
CA GLN A 29 -26.59 22.75 -16.48
C GLN A 29 -27.87 21.94 -16.72
N ILE A 30 -28.11 20.88 -15.94
CA ILE A 30 -29.37 20.14 -16.00
C ILE A 30 -30.53 21.06 -15.59
N GLU A 31 -30.43 21.74 -14.45
CA GLU A 31 -31.48 22.63 -13.93
C GLU A 31 -31.82 23.76 -14.91
N GLU A 32 -30.81 24.41 -15.50
CA GLU A 32 -31.04 25.44 -16.52
C GLU A 32 -31.77 24.89 -17.75
N ILE A 33 -31.39 23.70 -18.23
CA ILE A 33 -32.02 23.08 -19.40
C ILE A 33 -33.46 22.66 -19.10
N GLU A 34 -33.72 22.06 -17.93
CA GLU A 34 -35.06 21.62 -17.51
C GLU A 34 -36.00 22.80 -17.27
N ASP A 35 -35.48 23.93 -16.79
CA ASP A 35 -36.23 25.19 -16.65
C ASP A 35 -36.42 25.93 -17.99
N GLY A 36 -35.98 25.35 -19.11
CA GLY A 36 -36.10 25.95 -20.44
C GLY A 36 -35.17 27.13 -20.69
N ARG A 37 -34.16 27.33 -19.85
CA ARG A 37 -33.12 28.37 -20.01
C ARG A 37 -31.98 27.87 -20.92
N ALA A 38 -31.26 28.81 -21.51
CA ALA A 38 -30.13 28.50 -22.37
C ALA A 38 -28.81 28.52 -21.58
N ILE A 39 -27.99 27.48 -21.75
CA ILE A 39 -26.65 27.47 -21.17
C ILE A 39 -25.78 28.53 -21.83
N GLN A 40 -25.27 29.45 -21.03
CA GLN A 40 -24.33 30.48 -21.46
C GLN A 40 -22.90 29.96 -21.46
N GLN A 41 -22.16 30.23 -22.54
CA GLN A 41 -20.74 29.93 -22.61
C GLN A 41 -19.96 30.86 -21.68
N ALA A 42 -19.41 30.29 -20.60
CA ALA A 42 -18.70 31.05 -19.59
C ALA A 42 -17.41 30.34 -19.13
N THR A 43 -16.46 31.15 -18.68
CA THR A 43 -15.35 30.68 -17.84
C THR A 43 -15.78 30.85 -16.38
N VAL A 44 -15.72 29.77 -15.60
CA VAL A 44 -16.13 29.75 -14.20
C VAL A 44 -14.94 29.42 -13.30
N LEU A 45 -15.01 29.89 -12.06
CA LEU A 45 -14.11 29.47 -10.99
C LEU A 45 -14.88 28.62 -9.99
N PHE A 46 -14.23 27.60 -9.46
CA PHE A 46 -14.73 26.82 -8.34
C PHE A 46 -14.30 27.46 -7.02
N ASP A 47 -15.25 27.63 -6.10
CA ASP A 47 -15.04 28.10 -4.73
C ASP A 47 -15.10 26.88 -3.79
N PRO A 48 -13.96 26.41 -3.22
CA PRO A 48 -13.92 25.23 -2.36
C PRO A 48 -14.70 25.38 -1.04
N ASP A 49 -14.92 26.60 -0.57
CA ASP A 49 -15.59 26.87 0.70
C ASP A 49 -17.12 26.70 0.56
N THR A 50 -17.66 27.10 -0.59
CA THR A 50 -19.09 26.98 -0.89
C THR A 50 -19.43 25.74 -1.71
N GLY A 51 -18.46 25.17 -2.43
CA GLY A 51 -18.68 24.07 -3.36
C GLY A 51 -19.36 24.50 -4.66
N GLU A 52 -19.43 25.80 -4.94
CA GLU A 52 -20.14 26.37 -6.08
C GLU A 52 -19.18 26.86 -7.17
N THR A 53 -19.68 26.95 -8.41
CA THR A 53 -18.99 27.66 -9.49
C THR A 53 -19.56 29.05 -9.71
N ARG A 54 -18.67 30.03 -9.86
CA ARG A 54 -19.05 31.42 -10.17
C ARG A 54 -18.57 31.81 -11.56
N ALA A 55 -19.47 32.35 -12.37
CA ALA A 55 -19.11 32.91 -13.67
C ALA A 55 -18.25 34.16 -13.48
N MET A 56 -17.07 34.18 -14.08
CA MET A 56 -16.23 35.39 -14.08
C MET A 56 -16.48 36.27 -15.29
N ARG A 57 -16.55 35.65 -16.47
CA ARG A 57 -16.67 36.35 -17.74
C ARG A 57 -17.52 35.51 -18.69
N THR A 58 -18.53 36.14 -19.29
CA THR A 58 -19.20 35.64 -20.48
C THR A 58 -18.20 35.70 -21.63
N LYS A 59 -18.00 34.59 -22.34
CA LYS A 59 -17.17 34.60 -23.55
C LYS A 59 -17.97 35.28 -24.65
N GLU A 60 -17.96 36.62 -24.67
CA GLU A 60 -18.59 37.39 -25.74
C GLU A 60 -17.87 37.23 -27.07
N ASP A 61 -16.57 36.90 -27.06
CA ASP A 61 -15.81 36.52 -28.26
C ASP A 61 -14.74 35.46 -27.92
N ALA A 62 -14.50 34.53 -28.85
CA ALA A 62 -13.29 33.71 -28.80
C ALA A 62 -12.08 34.65 -28.97
N ALA A 63 -11.19 34.71 -27.98
CA ALA A 63 -10.02 35.56 -28.07
C ALA A 63 -9.21 35.21 -29.33
N ASP A 64 -9.05 36.19 -30.23
CA ASP A 64 -8.20 36.03 -31.40
C ASP A 64 -6.73 36.14 -30.95
N TYR A 65 -6.13 34.98 -30.70
CA TYR A 65 -4.72 34.88 -30.32
C TYR A 65 -3.77 35.19 -31.48
N ARG A 66 -4.26 35.39 -32.70
CA ARG A 66 -3.48 35.71 -33.91
C ARG A 66 -2.28 34.78 -34.07
N TYR A 67 -2.52 33.47 -33.98
CA TYR A 67 -1.46 32.47 -34.14
C TYR A 67 -0.76 32.66 -35.51
N PHE A 68 0.57 32.77 -35.47
CA PHE A 68 1.43 32.74 -36.65
C PHE A 68 2.70 31.93 -36.32
N PRO A 69 3.36 31.32 -37.31
CA PRO A 69 4.63 30.63 -37.09
C PRO A 69 5.67 31.60 -36.55
N ASP A 70 6.32 31.25 -35.45
CA ASP A 70 7.40 32.04 -34.87
C ASP A 70 8.59 32.09 -35.85
N PRO A 71 8.94 33.25 -36.43
CA PRO A 71 10.01 33.36 -37.41
C PRO A 71 11.40 33.26 -36.79
N ASP A 72 11.52 33.47 -35.46
CA ASP A 72 12.78 33.40 -34.73
C ASP A 72 13.16 31.95 -34.39
N LEU A 73 12.19 31.03 -34.44
CA LEU A 73 12.39 29.60 -34.17
C LEU A 73 12.31 28.79 -35.48
N PRO A 74 13.42 28.22 -35.97
CA PRO A 74 13.36 27.32 -37.11
C PRO A 74 12.53 26.07 -36.75
N PRO A 75 11.89 25.42 -37.74
CA PRO A 75 11.14 24.19 -37.50
C PRO A 75 12.00 23.10 -36.84
N LEU A 76 11.50 22.52 -35.75
CA LEU A 76 12.14 21.40 -35.08
C LEU A 76 11.94 20.11 -35.90
N ALA A 77 13.01 19.62 -36.54
CA ALA A 77 13.01 18.32 -37.20
C ALA A 77 13.48 17.22 -36.20
N ILE A 78 12.58 16.31 -35.84
CA ILE A 78 12.87 15.21 -34.91
C ILE A 78 13.24 13.97 -35.74
N ALA A 79 14.53 13.60 -35.72
CA ALA A 79 15.05 12.44 -36.44
C ALA A 79 14.56 11.13 -35.81
N GLN A 80 14.44 10.07 -36.62
CA GLN A 80 13.96 8.77 -36.18
C GLN A 80 14.88 8.14 -35.12
N GLU A 81 16.20 8.33 -35.26
CA GLU A 81 17.20 7.86 -34.31
C GLU A 81 17.03 8.52 -32.93
N TRP A 82 16.59 9.79 -32.89
CA TRP A 82 16.28 10.47 -31.64
C TRP A 82 15.02 9.88 -30.99
N VAL A 83 13.98 9.61 -31.77
CA VAL A 83 12.75 8.94 -31.28
C VAL A 83 13.09 7.58 -30.67
N GLU A 84 13.91 6.80 -31.35
CA GLU A 84 14.33 5.46 -30.90
C GLU A 84 15.17 5.52 -29.63
N ARG A 85 16.12 6.46 -29.55
CA ARG A 85 16.91 6.69 -28.34
C ARG A 85 16.02 7.01 -27.14
N VAL A 86 15.13 8.00 -27.27
CA VAL A 86 14.23 8.39 -26.17
C VAL A 86 13.31 7.23 -25.79
N ARG A 87 12.77 6.50 -26.76
CA ARG A 87 11.94 5.32 -26.51
C ARG A 87 12.69 4.24 -25.71
N GLY A 88 13.97 4.03 -25.98
CA GLY A 88 14.82 3.09 -25.24
C GLY A 88 15.15 3.53 -23.80
N GLU A 89 15.07 4.83 -23.51
CA GLU A 89 15.30 5.41 -22.18
C GLU A 89 14.01 5.46 -21.32
N MET A 90 12.83 5.28 -21.93
CA MET A 90 11.55 5.35 -21.21
C MET A 90 11.39 4.17 -20.23
N PRO A 91 11.05 4.42 -18.96
CA PRO A 91 10.78 3.35 -18.01
C PRO A 91 9.48 2.62 -18.36
N GLU A 92 9.34 1.41 -17.81
CA GLU A 92 8.08 0.67 -17.86
C GLU A 92 6.95 1.51 -17.22
N LEU A 93 5.82 1.63 -17.91
CA LEU A 93 4.67 2.38 -17.40
C LEU A 93 4.02 1.64 -16.23
N PRO A 94 3.49 2.35 -15.21
CA PRO A 94 2.91 1.74 -14.01
C PRO A 94 1.90 0.63 -14.27
N ARG A 95 1.03 0.79 -15.27
CA ARG A 95 0.01 -0.21 -15.62
C ARG A 95 0.62 -1.49 -16.18
N ALA A 96 1.60 -1.37 -17.08
CA ALA A 96 2.29 -2.54 -17.63
C ALA A 96 3.07 -3.27 -16.53
N MET A 97 3.72 -2.51 -15.65
CA MET A 97 4.43 -3.04 -14.48
C MET A 97 3.49 -3.75 -13.51
N ALA A 98 2.30 -3.21 -13.25
CA ALA A 98 1.32 -3.86 -12.38
C ALA A 98 0.81 -5.17 -12.98
N GLU A 99 0.53 -5.20 -14.28
CA GLU A 99 0.15 -6.43 -15.01
C GLU A 99 1.29 -7.47 -14.96
N ARG A 100 2.56 -7.02 -15.10
CA ARG A 100 3.74 -7.87 -14.89
C ARG A 100 3.77 -8.44 -13.48
N TYR A 101 3.61 -7.64 -12.44
CA TYR A 101 3.63 -8.12 -11.06
C TYR A 101 2.54 -9.15 -10.74
N VAL A 102 1.34 -8.98 -11.32
CA VAL A 102 0.27 -10.00 -11.19
C VAL A 102 0.70 -11.32 -11.84
N THR A 103 1.27 -11.26 -13.04
CA THR A 103 1.62 -12.46 -13.83
C THR A 103 2.89 -13.16 -13.34
N THR A 104 3.95 -12.40 -12.99
CA THR A 104 5.27 -12.96 -12.60
C THR A 104 5.36 -13.28 -11.11
N HIS A 105 4.68 -12.52 -10.25
CA HIS A 105 4.79 -12.65 -8.79
C HIS A 105 3.51 -13.16 -8.13
N GLY A 106 2.42 -13.36 -8.89
CA GLY A 106 1.15 -13.85 -8.36
C GLY A 106 0.48 -12.87 -7.39
N LEU A 107 0.80 -11.57 -7.50
CA LEU A 107 0.17 -10.55 -6.67
C LEU A 107 -1.28 -10.30 -7.10
N SER A 108 -2.10 -9.80 -6.17
CA SER A 108 -3.42 -9.30 -6.54
C SER A 108 -3.29 -8.02 -7.36
N ALA A 109 -4.28 -7.72 -8.21
CA ALA A 109 -4.30 -6.47 -8.98
C ALA A 109 -4.25 -5.23 -8.06
N TYR A 110 -4.84 -5.33 -6.87
CA TYR A 110 -4.80 -4.28 -5.85
C TYR A 110 -3.37 -4.05 -5.34
N ASP A 111 -2.69 -5.10 -4.90
CA ASP A 111 -1.32 -5.00 -4.36
C ASP A 111 -0.34 -4.50 -5.43
N ALA A 112 -0.45 -5.02 -6.66
CA ALA A 112 0.37 -4.59 -7.78
C ALA A 112 0.18 -3.09 -8.06
N ALA A 113 -1.06 -2.62 -8.13
CA ALA A 113 -1.36 -1.20 -8.35
C ALA A 113 -0.80 -0.29 -7.24
N GLN A 114 -0.79 -0.74 -5.98
CA GLN A 114 -0.19 0.00 -4.87
C GLN A 114 1.33 0.10 -5.01
N LEU A 115 2.01 -1.00 -5.33
CA LEU A 115 3.47 -1.03 -5.48
C LEU A 115 3.98 -0.19 -6.66
N THR A 116 3.15 0.00 -7.68
CA THR A 116 3.51 0.75 -8.90
C THR A 116 3.08 2.22 -8.86
N GLN A 117 2.67 2.77 -7.71
CA GLN A 117 2.28 4.18 -7.61
C GLN A 117 3.45 5.16 -7.82
N SER A 118 4.68 4.71 -7.56
CA SER A 118 5.89 5.46 -7.86
C SER A 118 7.01 4.55 -8.31
N VAL A 119 7.93 5.09 -9.10
CA VAL A 119 9.12 4.36 -9.60
C VAL A 119 9.99 3.89 -8.43
N ALA A 120 10.19 4.73 -7.42
CA ALA A 120 11.02 4.38 -6.27
C ALA A 120 10.42 3.23 -5.44
N LEU A 121 9.09 3.19 -5.28
CA LEU A 121 8.43 2.10 -4.55
C LEU A 121 8.52 0.78 -5.32
N ALA A 122 8.32 0.83 -6.64
CA ALA A 122 8.47 -0.32 -7.50
C ALA A 122 9.91 -0.87 -7.49
N GLN A 123 10.91 0.01 -7.59
CA GLN A 123 12.33 -0.36 -7.51
C GLN A 123 12.69 -1.00 -6.17
N TYR A 124 12.16 -0.45 -5.06
CA TYR A 124 12.37 -1.03 -3.73
C TYR A 124 11.79 -2.45 -3.62
N PHE A 125 10.59 -2.67 -4.15
CA PHE A 125 9.96 -4.00 -4.22
C PHE A 125 10.76 -4.96 -5.10
N ASP A 126 11.10 -4.56 -6.32
CA ASP A 126 11.87 -5.40 -7.26
C ASP A 126 13.23 -5.77 -6.65
N ALA A 127 13.90 -4.84 -5.97
CA ALA A 127 15.16 -5.10 -5.27
C ALA A 127 14.98 -6.09 -4.10
N ALA A 128 13.91 -5.99 -3.32
CA ALA A 128 13.64 -6.92 -2.23
C ALA A 128 13.36 -8.34 -2.76
N VAL A 129 12.57 -8.46 -3.84
CA VAL A 129 12.31 -9.75 -4.50
C VAL A 129 13.59 -10.34 -5.09
N ALA A 130 14.41 -9.52 -5.76
CA ALA A 130 15.71 -9.94 -6.29
C ALA A 130 16.67 -10.43 -5.19
N ALA A 131 16.58 -9.86 -3.99
CA ALA A 131 17.34 -10.28 -2.81
C ALA A 131 16.77 -11.54 -2.11
N GLY A 132 15.71 -12.16 -2.65
CA GLY A 132 15.16 -13.43 -2.17
C GLY A 132 13.90 -13.31 -1.31
N ALA A 133 13.31 -12.12 -1.18
CA ALA A 133 12.05 -11.96 -0.47
C ALA A 133 10.90 -12.67 -1.20
N ALA A 134 10.05 -13.38 -0.46
CA ALA A 134 8.80 -13.90 -1.01
C ALA A 134 7.90 -12.73 -1.47
N PRO A 135 7.51 -12.63 -2.75
CA PRO A 135 6.89 -11.42 -3.30
C PRO A 135 5.63 -10.97 -2.55
N LYS A 136 4.74 -11.91 -2.21
CA LYS A 136 3.51 -11.58 -1.48
C LYS A 136 3.79 -11.05 -0.08
N LEU A 137 4.78 -11.60 0.62
CA LEU A 137 5.12 -11.16 1.96
C LEU A 137 5.83 -9.80 1.92
N ALA A 138 6.76 -9.61 0.98
CA ALA A 138 7.40 -8.32 0.74
C ALA A 138 6.37 -7.22 0.43
N SER A 139 5.42 -7.50 -0.47
CA SER A 139 4.31 -6.60 -0.79
C SER A 139 3.54 -6.17 0.46
N ASN A 140 3.15 -7.14 1.31
CA ASN A 140 2.39 -6.85 2.53
C ASN A 140 3.18 -5.97 3.53
N TRP A 141 4.50 -6.17 3.64
CA TRP A 141 5.36 -5.37 4.50
C TRP A 141 5.55 -3.95 3.97
N ILE A 142 5.71 -3.80 2.65
CA ILE A 142 5.86 -2.52 1.98
C ILE A 142 4.59 -1.69 2.09
N THR A 143 3.44 -2.24 1.71
CA THR A 143 2.15 -1.52 1.73
C THR A 143 1.56 -1.38 3.13
N GLY A 144 2.08 -2.14 4.11
CA GLY A 144 1.65 -2.11 5.50
C GLY A 144 2.60 -1.31 6.38
N GLU A 145 3.62 -1.97 6.90
CA GLU A 145 4.46 -1.42 7.96
C GLU A 145 5.37 -0.30 7.48
N ILE A 146 5.98 -0.45 6.30
CA ILE A 146 6.83 0.60 5.71
C ILE A 146 5.98 1.81 5.35
N ALA A 147 4.91 1.64 4.57
CA ALA A 147 4.01 2.74 4.19
C ALA A 147 3.48 3.52 5.39
N ARG A 148 3.13 2.82 6.48
CA ARG A 148 2.70 3.46 7.74
C ARG A 148 3.77 4.41 8.30
N ARG A 149 5.04 4.01 8.31
CA ARG A 149 6.12 4.83 8.87
C ARG A 149 6.55 5.95 7.96
N LEU A 150 6.61 5.69 6.65
CA LEU A 150 6.83 6.73 5.64
C LEU A 150 5.80 7.84 5.78
N ASN A 151 4.52 7.49 5.90
CA ASN A 151 3.45 8.47 6.10
C ASN A 151 3.56 9.19 7.46
N ALA A 152 3.92 8.49 8.54
CA ALA A 152 4.04 9.09 9.86
C ALA A 152 5.22 10.07 9.99
N GLN A 153 6.28 9.85 9.20
CA GLN A 153 7.48 10.69 9.18
C GLN A 153 7.50 11.67 7.98
N GLU A 154 6.50 11.59 7.11
CA GLU A 154 6.38 12.37 5.86
C GLU A 154 7.61 12.25 4.94
N ILE A 155 8.22 11.06 4.89
CA ILE A 155 9.39 10.78 4.05
C ILE A 155 9.04 9.84 2.89
N ALA A 156 9.81 9.93 1.81
CA ALA A 156 9.68 9.02 0.66
C ALA A 156 10.38 7.67 0.91
N ILE A 157 9.99 6.63 0.17
CA ILE A 157 10.62 5.30 0.25
C ILE A 157 12.13 5.32 -0.02
N GLY A 158 12.63 6.27 -0.82
CA GLY A 158 14.07 6.45 -1.06
C GLY A 158 14.86 6.93 0.16
N GLU A 159 14.17 7.46 1.17
CA GLU A 159 14.74 7.92 2.44
C GLU A 159 14.48 6.93 3.59
N ALA A 160 13.88 5.77 3.28
CA ALA A 160 13.61 4.75 4.29
C ALA A 160 14.93 4.27 4.94
N PRO A 161 15.03 4.25 6.29
CA PRO A 161 16.22 3.76 6.99
C PRO A 161 16.50 2.27 6.76
N VAL A 162 15.47 1.52 6.34
CA VAL A 162 15.55 0.08 6.08
C VAL A 162 15.60 -0.14 4.58
N ASP A 163 16.71 -0.66 4.08
CA ASP A 163 16.88 -0.94 2.66
C ASP A 163 16.15 -2.24 2.22
N ALA A 164 16.07 -2.44 0.92
CA ALA A 164 15.36 -3.58 0.33
C ALA A 164 16.00 -4.94 0.69
N ALA A 165 17.32 -4.99 0.91
CA ALA A 165 18.04 -6.22 1.26
C ALA A 165 17.79 -6.62 2.72
N GLN A 166 17.73 -5.64 3.63
CA GLN A 166 17.33 -5.83 5.02
C GLN A 166 15.88 -6.30 5.11
N LEU A 167 14.96 -5.70 4.34
CA LEU A 167 13.60 -6.20 4.25
C LEU A 167 13.56 -7.64 3.74
N ALA A 168 14.31 -7.96 2.68
CA ALA A 168 14.34 -9.31 2.13
C ALA A 168 14.80 -10.33 3.16
N LYS A 169 15.90 -10.04 3.87
CA LYS A 169 16.41 -10.90 4.95
C LYS A 169 15.38 -11.10 6.06
N LEU A 170 14.69 -10.03 6.49
CA LEU A 170 13.61 -10.12 7.47
C LEU A 170 12.47 -11.03 6.98
N VAL A 171 12.02 -10.84 5.74
CA VAL A 171 10.95 -11.62 5.10
C VAL A 171 11.34 -13.10 4.96
N MET A 172 12.61 -13.39 4.66
CA MET A 172 13.14 -14.75 4.60
C MET A 172 13.08 -15.44 5.97
N ARG A 173 13.45 -14.74 7.07
CA ARG A 173 13.36 -15.27 8.44
C ARG A 173 11.94 -15.52 8.93
N ILE A 174 10.96 -14.82 8.37
CA ILE A 174 9.55 -15.13 8.60
C ILE A 174 9.15 -16.38 7.80
N SER A 175 9.60 -16.46 6.55
CA SER A 175 9.23 -17.53 5.61
C SER A 175 9.81 -18.90 6.00
N ASP A 176 11.04 -18.93 6.54
CA ASP A 176 11.69 -20.13 7.03
C ASP A 176 11.25 -20.54 8.46
N GLY A 177 10.39 -19.74 9.09
CA GLY A 177 9.86 -19.98 10.44
C GLY A 177 10.84 -19.66 11.57
N THR A 178 11.99 -19.05 11.29
CA THR A 178 12.96 -18.62 12.32
C THR A 178 12.31 -17.64 13.29
N ILE A 179 11.48 -16.71 12.80
CA ILE A 179 10.77 -15.74 13.62
C ILE A 179 9.29 -15.63 13.26
N SER A 180 8.47 -15.23 14.23
CA SER A 180 7.06 -14.89 13.98
C SER A 180 6.94 -13.51 13.32
N ASN A 181 5.77 -13.23 12.70
CA ASN A 181 5.46 -11.89 12.23
C ASN A 181 5.49 -10.83 13.35
N ALA A 182 5.15 -11.20 14.59
CA ALA A 182 5.20 -10.29 15.74
C ALA A 182 6.65 -9.98 16.14
N ALA A 183 7.53 -11.00 16.14
CA ALA A 183 8.96 -10.83 16.37
C ALA A 183 9.62 -10.00 15.26
N ALA A 184 9.23 -10.23 14.00
CA ALA A 184 9.73 -9.47 12.87
C ALA A 184 9.44 -7.96 12.99
N ARG A 185 8.31 -7.56 13.58
CA ARG A 185 8.03 -6.13 13.85
C ARG A 185 9.02 -5.53 14.84
N GLN A 186 9.41 -6.27 15.88
CA GLN A 186 10.43 -5.82 16.83
C GLN A 186 11.82 -5.70 16.20
N VAL A 187 12.16 -6.63 15.29
CA VAL A 187 13.40 -6.53 14.51
C VAL A 187 13.35 -5.31 13.60
N PHE A 188 12.25 -5.13 12.87
CA PHE A 188 12.03 -4.00 11.98
C PHE A 188 12.07 -2.65 12.73
N ASP A 189 11.56 -2.59 13.97
CA ASP A 189 11.70 -1.43 14.85
C ASP A 189 13.16 -1.07 15.10
N ALA A 190 13.99 -2.04 15.46
CA ALA A 190 15.42 -1.82 15.71
C ALA A 190 16.17 -1.36 14.45
N LEU A 191 15.81 -1.90 13.29
CA LEU A 191 16.39 -1.49 12.00
C LEU A 191 15.98 -0.05 11.65
N TRP A 192 14.70 0.27 11.84
CA TRP A 192 14.15 1.59 11.48
C TRP A 192 14.69 2.72 12.36
N THR A 193 14.92 2.46 13.65
CA THR A 193 15.49 3.45 14.58
C THR A 193 17.02 3.58 14.45
N GLY A 194 17.67 2.71 13.70
CA GLY A 194 19.12 2.64 13.60
C GLY A 194 19.80 2.02 14.84
N GLU A 195 19.04 1.35 15.73
CA GLU A 195 19.60 0.57 16.84
C GLU A 195 20.50 -0.56 16.32
N ALA A 196 20.19 -1.11 15.15
CA ALA A 196 20.96 -2.15 14.49
C ALA A 196 20.82 -2.10 12.97
N THR A 197 21.75 -2.73 12.27
CA THR A 197 21.74 -2.83 10.80
C THR A 197 21.61 -4.27 10.29
N ASP A 198 21.95 -5.27 11.10
CA ASP A 198 21.86 -6.68 10.73
C ASP A 198 20.64 -7.37 11.37
N VAL A 199 19.80 -7.96 10.51
CA VAL A 199 18.56 -8.66 10.91
C VAL A 199 18.84 -9.83 11.87
N ASP A 200 19.83 -10.67 11.56
CA ASP A 200 20.09 -11.88 12.34
C ASP A 200 20.69 -11.54 13.70
N ALA A 201 21.58 -10.55 13.76
CA ALA A 201 22.14 -10.05 15.00
C ALA A 201 21.06 -9.57 15.97
N VAL A 202 20.04 -8.85 15.47
CA VAL A 202 18.89 -8.41 16.30
C VAL A 202 18.06 -9.60 16.77
N ILE A 203 17.84 -10.59 15.91
CA ILE A 203 17.08 -11.80 16.26
C ILE A 203 17.78 -12.54 17.41
N GLU A 204 19.10 -12.72 17.35
CA GLU A 204 19.86 -13.36 18.43
C GLU A 204 19.87 -12.50 19.69
N ALA A 205 20.21 -11.21 19.58
CA ALA A 205 20.37 -10.31 20.72
C ALA A 205 19.07 -10.16 21.52
N LYS A 206 17.91 -10.13 20.84
CA LYS A 206 16.59 -10.06 21.47
C LYS A 206 15.96 -11.45 21.73
N GLY A 207 16.67 -12.54 21.40
CA GLY A 207 16.24 -13.92 21.66
C GLY A 207 14.91 -14.28 20.98
N LEU A 208 14.68 -13.76 19.77
CA LEU A 208 13.38 -13.74 19.08
C LEU A 208 13.07 -15.01 18.26
N LYS A 209 14.00 -15.97 18.22
CA LYS A 209 13.79 -17.24 17.50
C LYS A 209 12.55 -17.96 18.00
N GLN A 210 11.75 -18.48 17.07
CA GLN A 210 10.66 -19.37 17.39
C GLN A 210 11.19 -20.67 18.01
N MET A 211 10.44 -21.16 18.98
CA MET A 211 10.71 -22.44 19.60
C MET A 211 10.21 -23.55 18.68
N SER A 212 11.16 -24.28 18.06
CA SER A 212 10.89 -25.40 17.15
C SER A 212 10.93 -26.77 17.83
N ASP A 213 11.34 -26.84 19.10
CA ASP A 213 11.37 -28.08 19.88
C ASP A 213 9.96 -28.44 20.36
N SER A 214 9.41 -29.50 19.76
CA SER A 214 8.08 -30.03 20.10
C SER A 214 8.01 -30.54 21.54
N GLY A 215 9.10 -31.06 22.11
CA GLY A 215 9.12 -31.57 23.48
C GLY A 215 9.01 -30.45 24.52
N ALA A 216 9.75 -29.35 24.31
CA ALA A 216 9.62 -28.15 25.14
C ALA A 216 8.23 -27.53 25.03
N LEU A 217 7.65 -27.52 23.83
CA LEU A 217 6.29 -27.00 23.60
C LEU A 217 5.23 -27.86 24.30
N GLU A 218 5.34 -29.18 24.23
CA GLU A 218 4.43 -30.11 24.91
C GLU A 218 4.44 -29.91 26.42
N ALA A 219 5.63 -29.77 27.03
CA ALA A 219 5.75 -29.54 28.46
C ALA A 219 5.08 -28.22 28.90
N ILE A 220 5.22 -27.15 28.12
CA ILE A 220 4.53 -25.88 28.38
C ILE A 220 3.01 -26.06 28.27
N ILE A 221 2.55 -26.76 27.23
CA ILE A 221 1.12 -27.01 27.03
C ILE A 221 0.56 -27.82 28.20
N ASP A 222 1.26 -28.87 28.66
CA ASP A 222 0.81 -29.68 29.80
C ASP A 222 0.73 -28.86 31.09
N GLY A 223 1.70 -27.97 31.34
CA GLY A 223 1.66 -27.05 32.47
C GLY A 223 0.50 -26.05 32.40
N VAL A 224 0.20 -25.53 31.20
CA VAL A 224 -0.96 -24.64 31.00
C VAL A 224 -2.27 -25.41 31.19
N LEU A 225 -2.39 -26.63 30.65
CA LEU A 225 -3.59 -27.45 30.81
C LEU A 225 -3.85 -27.80 32.29
N ALA A 226 -2.81 -28.16 33.04
CA ALA A 226 -2.91 -28.47 34.47
C ALA A 226 -3.39 -27.29 35.33
N THR A 227 -3.14 -26.05 34.89
CA THR A 227 -3.48 -24.84 35.65
C THR A 227 -4.77 -24.16 35.15
N ASN A 228 -5.39 -24.67 34.09
CA ASN A 228 -6.52 -24.02 33.41
C ASN A 228 -7.74 -24.96 33.25
N GLU A 229 -8.04 -25.78 34.26
CA GLU A 229 -9.15 -26.75 34.25
C GLU A 229 -10.50 -26.14 33.86
N LYS A 230 -10.80 -24.92 34.33
CA LYS A 230 -12.04 -24.21 33.97
C LYS A 230 -12.18 -23.98 32.46
N ASN A 231 -11.10 -23.55 31.80
CA ASN A 231 -11.12 -23.28 30.36
C ASN A 231 -11.26 -24.59 29.55
N ILE A 232 -10.69 -25.70 30.06
CA ILE A 232 -10.84 -27.03 29.46
C ILE A 232 -12.30 -27.49 29.52
N ALA A 233 -12.94 -27.37 30.68
CA ALA A 233 -14.34 -27.72 30.86
C ALA A 233 -15.27 -26.87 29.99
N GLU A 234 -15.01 -25.56 29.90
CA GLU A 234 -15.78 -24.65 29.03
C GLU A 234 -15.60 -24.97 27.54
N TYR A 235 -14.38 -25.32 27.10
CA TYR A 235 -14.14 -25.73 25.72
C TYR A 235 -14.89 -27.03 25.38
N ARG A 236 -14.81 -28.04 26.25
CA ARG A 236 -15.56 -29.31 26.09
C ARG A 236 -17.08 -29.13 26.10
N ALA A 237 -17.57 -28.06 26.72
CA ALA A 237 -18.99 -27.66 26.68
C ALA A 237 -19.37 -26.89 25.40
N GLY A 238 -18.47 -26.75 24.43
CA GLY A 238 -18.72 -26.13 23.12
C GLY A 238 -18.44 -24.63 23.05
N LYS A 239 -17.73 -24.04 24.04
CA LYS A 239 -17.35 -22.62 23.98
C LYS A 239 -16.00 -22.43 23.30
N ASP A 240 -16.00 -22.15 22.00
CA ASP A 240 -14.77 -21.91 21.22
C ASP A 240 -13.89 -20.76 21.74
N LYS A 241 -14.47 -19.77 22.43
CA LYS A 241 -13.69 -18.68 23.06
C LYS A 241 -12.72 -19.19 24.13
N ALA A 242 -13.03 -20.28 24.82
CA ALA A 242 -12.16 -20.86 25.84
C ALA A 242 -10.89 -21.47 25.23
N PHE A 243 -10.97 -21.96 23.99
CA PHE A 243 -9.80 -22.45 23.25
C PHE A 243 -8.82 -21.31 22.94
N ASN A 244 -9.32 -20.17 22.45
CA ASN A 244 -8.48 -19.00 22.18
C ASN A 244 -7.81 -18.46 23.46
N ALA A 245 -8.47 -18.58 24.61
CA ALA A 245 -7.87 -18.22 25.89
C ALA A 245 -6.70 -19.16 26.26
N LEU A 246 -6.84 -20.46 26.04
CA LEU A 246 -5.76 -21.45 26.26
C LEU A 246 -4.57 -21.19 25.33
N VAL A 247 -4.82 -20.91 24.04
CA VAL A 247 -3.79 -20.49 23.09
C VAL A 247 -3.04 -19.26 23.61
N GLY A 248 -3.78 -18.25 24.09
CA GLY A 248 -3.19 -17.05 24.70
C GLY A 248 -2.30 -17.34 25.91
N GLN A 249 -2.70 -18.28 26.78
CA GLN A 249 -1.89 -18.69 27.94
C GLN A 249 -0.61 -19.42 27.52
N VAL A 250 -0.68 -20.32 26.53
CA VAL A 250 0.51 -20.99 25.97
C VAL A 250 1.46 -20.00 25.31
N MET A 251 0.92 -19.04 24.55
CA MET A 251 1.73 -17.95 23.97
C MET A 251 2.40 -17.10 25.04
N LYS A 252 1.70 -16.81 26.16
CA LYS A 252 2.28 -16.06 27.29
C LYS A 252 3.37 -16.86 28.01
N ALA A 253 3.14 -18.14 28.28
CA ALA A 253 4.10 -19.03 28.94
C ALA A 253 5.36 -19.27 28.10
N SER A 254 5.21 -19.31 26.77
CA SER A 254 6.33 -19.39 25.83
C SER A 254 6.96 -18.03 25.48
N GLN A 255 6.56 -16.94 26.16
CA GLN A 255 7.02 -15.57 25.88
C GLN A 255 6.86 -15.15 24.41
N GLY A 256 5.83 -15.65 23.73
CA GLY A 256 5.55 -15.38 22.33
C GLY A 256 6.44 -16.15 21.34
N LYS A 257 7.28 -17.06 21.81
CA LYS A 257 8.21 -17.84 20.96
C LYS A 257 7.57 -19.09 20.34
N ALA A 258 6.49 -19.60 20.93
CA ALA A 258 5.81 -20.76 20.35
C ALA A 258 5.17 -20.40 19.00
N ASN A 259 5.21 -21.34 18.04
CA ASN A 259 4.53 -21.17 16.77
C ASN A 259 3.01 -21.35 16.96
N PRO A 260 2.17 -20.34 16.64
CA PRO A 260 0.73 -20.43 16.87
C PRO A 260 0.06 -21.62 16.15
N ALA A 261 0.52 -22.00 14.96
CA ALA A 261 -0.04 -23.13 14.23
C ALA A 261 0.26 -24.46 14.95
N GLN A 262 1.49 -24.62 15.44
CA GLN A 262 1.88 -25.80 16.23
C GLN A 262 1.14 -25.84 17.57
N VAL A 263 1.03 -24.72 18.28
CA VAL A 263 0.26 -24.61 19.52
C VAL A 263 -1.18 -25.03 19.31
N ASN A 264 -1.84 -24.53 18.26
CA ASN A 264 -3.22 -24.89 17.93
C ASN A 264 -3.37 -26.38 17.63
N ALA A 265 -2.45 -26.97 16.85
CA ALA A 265 -2.48 -28.38 16.52
C ALA A 265 -2.30 -29.28 17.75
N LEU A 266 -1.30 -28.98 18.59
CA LEU A 266 -1.01 -29.72 19.82
C LEU A 266 -2.12 -29.60 20.87
N LEU A 267 -2.67 -28.39 21.08
CA LEU A 267 -3.79 -28.18 21.99
C LEU A 267 -5.02 -28.97 21.54
N LYS A 268 -5.37 -28.93 20.25
CA LYS A 268 -6.49 -29.75 19.72
C LYS A 268 -6.23 -31.23 19.95
N SER A 269 -5.03 -31.71 19.62
CA SER A 269 -4.66 -33.11 19.81
C SER A 269 -4.75 -33.58 21.27
N LYS A 270 -4.42 -32.72 22.25
CA LYS A 270 -4.49 -33.06 23.69
C LYS A 270 -5.90 -32.91 24.28
N LEU A 271 -6.75 -32.06 23.69
CA LEU A 271 -8.09 -31.77 24.20
C LEU A 271 -9.17 -32.68 23.62
N GLY A 272 -8.93 -33.29 22.46
CA GLY A 272 -9.85 -34.18 21.74
C GLY A 272 -10.67 -33.43 20.71
#